data_AF-A0A2H3DDF1-F1
#
_entry.id   AF-A0A2H3DDF1-F1
#
_cell.length_a   1.000
_cell.length_b   1.000
_cell.length_c   1.000
_cell.angle_alpha   90.00
_cell.angle_beta   90.00
_cell.angle_gamma   90.00
#
_symmetry.space_group_name_H-M   'P 1'
#
loop_
_entity.id
_entity.type
_entity.pdbx_description
1 polymer ?
#
loop_
_entity_poly.entity_id
_entity_poly.type
_entity_poly.pdbx_seq_one_letter_code
_entity_poly.pdbx_strand_id
1 'polypeptide(L)'
;MPSVHFPYCHLGKACFVCEHDGKECEVIDAAVRMCTHYQPCIHLDKSTPCVLKHVGAHIMFDNSIDNDLEPCSLCLCPAPVCSWYLHKGKGSNGGYQVNWKKSTCANKLKFNYNVAAAASEMSPCSNVPIQCKYCPDGAPAVWKYNMIVHIQNHHRHVS
;
A
#
# COMPACT_ATOMS: atom_id res chain seq x y z
N MET A 1 0.85 20.38 28.42
CA MET A 1 -0.60 20.53 28.23
C MET A 1 -0.86 20.65 26.74
N PRO A 2 -1.81 19.88 26.15
CA PRO A 2 -2.10 19.97 24.72
C PRO A 2 -2.71 21.33 24.37
N SER A 3 -2.29 21.90 23.24
CA SER A 3 -2.82 23.15 22.66
C SER A 3 -4.31 22.99 22.32
N VAL A 4 -5.10 24.03 22.56
CA VAL A 4 -6.55 24.09 22.24
C VAL A 4 -6.84 24.63 20.83
N HIS A 5 -5.80 24.96 20.05
CA HIS A 5 -5.95 25.46 18.68
C HIS A 5 -5.32 24.49 17.67
N PHE A 6 -6.09 24.22 16.61
CA PHE A 6 -5.71 23.36 15.50
C PHE A 6 -4.55 23.96 14.68
N PRO A 7 -3.56 23.15 14.23
CA PRO A 7 -3.42 21.71 14.49
C PRO A 7 -2.86 21.41 15.90
N TYR A 8 -3.39 20.37 16.54
CA TYR A 8 -2.97 19.96 17.88
C TYR A 8 -1.55 19.38 17.87
N CYS A 9 -0.77 19.67 18.92
CA CYS A 9 0.63 19.25 19.03
C CYS A 9 0.89 18.48 20.33
N HIS A 10 1.55 17.31 20.23
CA HIS A 10 2.09 16.56 21.38
C HIS A 10 3.53 16.14 21.08
N LEU A 11 4.47 16.45 21.99
CA LEU A 11 5.91 16.16 21.85
C LEU A 11 6.52 16.65 20.52
N GLY A 12 6.11 17.84 20.05
CA GLY A 12 6.63 18.44 18.82
C GLY A 12 6.14 17.77 17.53
N LYS A 13 5.19 16.83 17.61
CA LYS A 13 4.56 16.19 16.46
C LYS A 13 3.11 16.64 16.34
N ALA A 14 2.65 16.79 15.10
CA ALA A 14 1.24 17.03 14.81
C ALA A 14 0.43 15.78 15.22
N CYS A 15 -0.59 15.99 16.02
CA CYS A 15 -1.51 14.96 16.48
C CYS A 15 -2.92 15.28 15.98
N PHE A 16 -3.62 14.25 15.51
CA PHE A 16 -5.05 14.35 15.21
C PHE A 16 -5.80 13.85 16.43
N VAL A 17 -6.72 14.67 16.98
CA VAL A 17 -7.69 14.20 17.96
C VAL A 17 -8.74 13.40 17.20
N CYS A 18 -8.98 12.15 17.60
CA CYS A 18 -10.17 11.41 17.17
C CYS A 18 -11.38 11.97 17.91
N GLU A 19 -11.98 13.03 17.36
CA GLU A 19 -13.30 13.50 17.78
C GLU A 19 -14.38 12.76 16.99
N HIS A 20 -15.23 12.03 17.69
CA HIS A 20 -16.44 11.45 17.14
C HIS A 20 -17.55 12.50 17.22
N ASP A 21 -17.66 13.34 16.18
CA ASP A 21 -18.80 14.24 16.01
C ASP A 21 -19.55 13.90 14.73
N GLY A 22 -20.70 13.24 14.88
CA GLY A 22 -21.67 13.06 13.79
C GLY A 22 -22.37 11.70 13.81
N LYS A 23 -23.71 11.75 13.81
CA LYS A 23 -24.66 10.63 13.75
C LYS A 23 -24.16 9.40 12.97
N GLU A 24 -24.38 8.23 13.58
CA GLU A 24 -24.43 6.93 12.90
C GLU A 24 -25.41 7.03 11.73
N CYS A 25 -24.87 7.29 10.53
CA CYS A 25 -25.54 6.96 9.31
C CYS A 25 -25.19 5.50 9.03
N GLU A 26 -26.10 4.59 9.38
CA GLU A 26 -26.18 3.27 8.78
C GLU A 26 -26.41 3.44 7.27
N VAL A 27 -25.33 3.68 6.55
CA VAL A 27 -25.27 3.48 5.11
C VAL A 27 -24.31 2.32 4.95
N ILE A 28 -24.87 1.14 4.72
CA ILE A 28 -24.15 -0.04 4.25
C ILE A 28 -23.72 0.28 2.81
N ASP A 29 -22.80 1.23 2.67
CA ASP A 29 -22.23 1.61 1.38
C ASP A 29 -21.16 0.55 1.07
N ALA A 30 -21.40 -0.23 0.01
CA ALA A 30 -20.45 -1.22 -0.50
C ALA A 30 -19.07 -0.59 -0.86
N ALA A 31 -18.93 0.73 -0.79
CA ALA A 31 -17.71 1.49 -0.97
C ALA A 31 -16.87 1.73 0.31
N VAL A 32 -17.33 1.33 1.51
CA VAL A 32 -16.53 1.46 2.73
C VAL A 32 -15.42 0.41 2.74
N ARG A 33 -14.18 0.87 2.58
CA ARG A 33 -13.00 0.01 2.65
C ARG A 33 -12.56 -0.10 4.10
N MET A 34 -12.32 -1.32 4.56
CA MET A 34 -11.92 -1.59 5.93
C MET A 34 -10.64 -2.40 5.94
N CYS A 35 -9.71 -2.05 6.83
CA CYS A 35 -8.62 -2.94 7.19
C CYS A 35 -9.18 -3.99 8.13
N THR A 36 -9.23 -5.24 7.67
CA THR A 36 -9.77 -6.38 8.43
C THR A 36 -8.72 -7.07 9.29
N HIS A 37 -7.48 -6.56 9.29
CA HIS A 37 -6.39 -7.16 10.05
C HIS A 37 -6.50 -6.87 11.56
N TYR A 38 -7.06 -5.72 11.94
CA TYR A 38 -7.31 -5.33 13.32
C TYR A 38 -8.78 -5.44 13.68
N GLN A 39 -9.06 -5.72 14.97
CA GLN A 39 -10.40 -5.65 15.54
C GLN A 39 -10.44 -4.58 16.66
N PRO A 40 -11.39 -3.63 16.62
CA PRO A 40 -12.38 -3.45 15.55
C PRO A 40 -11.73 -3.01 14.23
N CYS A 41 -12.32 -3.44 13.11
CA CYS A 41 -11.83 -3.10 11.78
C CYS A 41 -11.77 -1.59 11.58
N ILE A 42 -10.67 -1.10 11.00
CA ILE A 42 -10.43 0.34 10.84
C ILE A 42 -10.86 0.78 9.44
N HIS A 43 -11.58 1.90 9.36
CA HIS A 43 -11.95 2.50 8.08
C HIS A 43 -10.69 2.99 7.35
N LEU A 44 -10.52 2.53 6.12
CA LEU A 44 -9.46 2.99 5.24
C LEU A 44 -9.91 4.24 4.51
N ASP A 45 -9.01 5.22 4.44
CA ASP A 45 -9.18 6.42 3.62
C ASP A 45 -9.43 6.03 2.15
N LYS A 46 -10.20 6.86 1.44
CA LYS A 46 -10.39 6.72 -0.02
C LYS A 46 -9.11 7.04 -0.79
N SER A 47 -8.19 7.79 -0.19
CA SER A 47 -6.88 8.18 -0.71
C SER A 47 -5.93 6.99 -0.79
N THR A 48 -5.48 6.65 -2.01
CA THR A 48 -4.54 5.54 -2.23
C THR A 48 -3.21 5.71 -1.49
N PRO A 49 -2.58 6.91 -1.45
CA PRO A 49 -1.40 7.14 -0.62
C PRO A 49 -1.60 6.79 0.86
N CYS A 50 -2.77 7.14 1.43
CA CYS A 50 -3.11 6.80 2.82
C CYS A 50 -3.22 5.29 3.01
N VAL A 51 -3.88 4.59 2.09
CA VAL A 51 -4.00 3.12 2.11
C VAL A 51 -2.63 2.45 2.00
N LEU A 52 -1.79 2.86 1.05
CA LEU A 52 -0.44 2.32 0.87
C LEU A 52 0.43 2.55 2.12
N LYS A 53 0.30 3.70 2.78
CA LYS A 53 1.00 4.00 4.03
C LYS A 53 0.51 3.11 5.17
N HIS A 54 -0.81 2.98 5.34
CA HIS A 54 -1.41 2.15 6.38
C HIS A 54 -1.04 0.67 6.21
N VAL A 55 -1.31 0.10 5.03
CA VAL A 55 -1.04 -1.32 4.75
C VAL A 55 0.46 -1.58 4.73
N GLY A 56 1.27 -0.65 4.19
CA GLY A 56 2.72 -0.76 4.23
C GLY A 56 3.30 -0.75 5.66
N ALA A 57 2.63 -0.10 6.61
CA ALA A 57 3.03 -0.15 8.01
C ALA A 57 2.81 -1.55 8.61
N HIS A 58 1.72 -2.25 8.26
CA HIS A 58 1.54 -3.64 8.65
C HIS A 58 2.64 -4.53 8.10
N ILE A 59 2.93 -4.44 6.80
CA ILE A 59 3.98 -5.25 6.16
C ILE A 59 5.34 -5.03 6.84
N MET A 60 5.71 -3.79 7.15
CA MET A 60 7.04 -3.49 7.69
C MET A 60 7.19 -3.72 9.20
N PHE A 61 6.12 -3.57 9.99
CA PHE A 61 6.25 -3.46 11.44
C PHE A 61 5.33 -4.40 12.22
N ASP A 62 4.39 -5.07 11.57
CA ASP A 62 3.45 -5.97 12.23
C ASP A 62 3.92 -7.42 12.12
N ASN A 63 4.40 -7.97 13.24
CA ASN A 63 4.91 -9.34 13.30
C ASN A 63 3.83 -10.41 13.08
N SER A 64 2.54 -10.04 13.09
CA SER A 64 1.46 -10.97 12.78
C SER A 64 1.20 -11.13 11.28
N ILE A 65 1.84 -10.29 10.45
CA ILE A 65 1.82 -10.44 8.99
C ILE A 65 2.86 -11.47 8.57
N ASP A 66 2.39 -12.51 7.90
CA ASP A 66 3.26 -13.45 7.19
C ASP A 66 3.79 -12.81 5.91
N ASN A 67 5.01 -12.29 5.99
CA ASN A 67 5.70 -11.64 4.87
C ASN A 67 6.18 -12.64 3.81
N ASP A 68 6.35 -13.93 4.14
CA ASP A 68 6.77 -14.97 3.18
C ASP A 68 5.72 -15.20 2.09
N LEU A 69 4.47 -14.78 2.34
CA LEU A 69 3.39 -14.84 1.37
C LEU A 69 3.33 -13.63 0.41
N GLU A 70 4.29 -12.71 0.51
CA GLU A 70 4.37 -11.50 -0.29
C GLU A 70 3.04 -10.72 -0.32
N PRO A 71 2.53 -10.26 0.84
CA PRO A 71 1.20 -9.68 0.96
C PRO A 71 1.00 -8.43 0.09
N CYS A 72 -0.18 -8.31 -0.51
CA CYS A 72 -0.56 -7.16 -1.33
C CYS A 72 -0.57 -5.87 -0.51
N SER A 73 0.11 -4.83 -0.97
CA SER A 73 0.19 -3.55 -0.24
C SER A 73 -1.10 -2.69 -0.28
N LEU A 74 -2.21 -3.24 -0.77
CA LEU A 74 -3.54 -2.60 -0.71
C LEU A 74 -4.58 -3.38 0.09
N CYS A 75 -4.39 -4.69 0.28
CA CYS A 75 -5.40 -5.54 0.93
C CYS A 75 -4.83 -6.70 1.74
N LEU A 76 -3.51 -6.82 1.85
CA LEU A 76 -2.78 -7.88 2.56
C LEU A 76 -3.01 -9.31 2.05
N CYS A 77 -3.89 -9.54 1.07
CA CYS A 77 -4.02 -10.85 0.45
C CYS A 77 -2.70 -11.28 -0.22
N PRO A 78 -2.33 -12.56 -0.12
CA PRO A 78 -1.05 -13.06 -0.61
C PRO A 78 -0.99 -13.13 -2.14
N ALA A 79 0.23 -13.24 -2.69
CA ALA A 79 0.40 -13.67 -4.07
C ALA A 79 0.08 -15.18 -4.20
N PRO A 80 -0.49 -15.66 -5.33
CA PRO A 80 -0.89 -14.93 -6.53
C PRO A 80 -2.32 -14.37 -6.50
N VAL A 81 -3.07 -14.50 -5.39
CA VAL A 81 -4.46 -14.02 -5.26
C VAL A 81 -4.55 -12.54 -5.68
N CYS A 82 -3.58 -11.74 -5.22
CA CYS A 82 -3.30 -10.44 -5.80
C CYS A 82 -2.06 -10.50 -6.69
N SER A 83 -2.19 -10.01 -7.93
CA SER A 83 -1.10 -9.98 -8.90
C SER A 83 -1.02 -8.61 -9.56
N TRP A 84 0.18 -8.06 -9.64
CA TRP A 84 0.42 -6.72 -10.19
C TRP A 84 1.27 -6.83 -11.44
N TYR A 85 0.91 -6.11 -12.50
CA TYR A 85 1.68 -6.11 -13.73
C TYR A 85 2.00 -4.67 -14.11
N LEU A 86 3.21 -4.45 -14.60
CA LEU A 86 3.65 -3.16 -15.09
C LEU A 86 3.74 -3.16 -16.61
N HIS A 87 3.61 -1.98 -17.21
CA HIS A 87 3.99 -1.74 -18.60
C HIS A 87 4.78 -0.44 -18.68
N LYS A 88 5.60 -0.31 -19.72
CA LYS A 88 6.29 0.95 -20.00
C LYS A 88 5.31 1.94 -20.62
N GLY A 89 5.42 3.21 -20.23
CA GLY A 89 4.71 4.31 -20.87
C GLY A 89 5.15 4.50 -22.33
N LYS A 90 4.35 5.22 -23.12
CA LYS A 90 4.71 5.56 -24.51
C LYS A 90 5.87 6.56 -24.54
N GLY A 91 6.71 6.47 -25.57
CA GLY A 91 7.85 7.36 -25.81
C GLY A 91 9.16 6.90 -25.14
N SER A 92 10.27 7.49 -25.57
CA SER A 92 11.62 7.19 -25.06
C SER A 92 11.78 7.43 -23.55
N ASN A 93 11.04 8.41 -23.01
CA ASN A 93 11.03 8.77 -21.59
C ASN A 93 9.81 8.20 -20.82
N GLY A 94 9.10 7.22 -21.39
CA GLY A 94 7.94 6.62 -20.76
C GLY A 94 8.33 5.83 -19.49
N GLY A 95 7.99 6.37 -18.31
CA GLY A 95 8.13 5.65 -17.03
C GLY A 95 7.21 4.43 -16.92
N TYR A 96 7.41 3.63 -15.87
CA TYR A 96 6.54 2.49 -15.59
C TYR A 96 5.14 2.94 -15.16
N GLN A 97 4.14 2.16 -15.56
CA GLN A 97 2.75 2.32 -15.15
C GLN A 97 2.16 0.96 -14.81
N VAL A 98 1.18 0.95 -13.90
CA VAL A 98 0.44 -0.26 -13.57
C VAL A 98 -0.48 -0.62 -14.73
N ASN A 99 -0.36 -1.86 -15.21
CA ASN A 99 -1.32 -2.47 -16.12
C ASN A 99 -2.59 -2.82 -15.35
N TRP A 100 -3.50 -1.85 -15.24
CA TRP A 100 -4.77 -2.00 -14.55
C TRP A 100 -5.69 -3.03 -15.20
N LYS A 101 -5.47 -3.46 -16.44
CA LYS A 101 -6.30 -4.51 -17.04
C LYS A 101 -5.84 -5.90 -16.60
N LYS A 102 -4.53 -6.13 -16.55
CA LYS A 102 -3.93 -7.42 -16.19
C LYS A 102 -3.82 -7.64 -14.67
N SER A 103 -3.70 -6.57 -13.88
CA SER A 103 -3.51 -6.67 -12.42
C SER A 103 -4.81 -7.06 -11.70
N THR A 104 -4.72 -7.83 -10.61
CA THR A 104 -5.84 -8.32 -9.80
C THR A 104 -5.66 -7.94 -8.33
N CYS A 105 -6.74 -7.43 -7.73
CA CYS A 105 -6.82 -7.13 -6.30
C CYS A 105 -8.29 -6.90 -5.93
N ALA A 106 -8.74 -7.39 -4.77
CA ALA A 106 -10.08 -7.08 -4.26
C ALA A 106 -10.21 -5.58 -3.93
N ASN A 107 -9.13 -4.98 -3.40
CA ASN A 107 -9.05 -3.55 -3.09
C ASN A 107 -8.30 -2.76 -4.19
N LYS A 108 -8.63 -2.98 -5.46
CA LYS A 108 -7.90 -2.40 -6.60
C LYS A 108 -8.09 -0.88 -6.69
N LEU A 109 -7.15 -0.17 -6.09
CA LEU A 109 -7.08 1.28 -6.06
C LEU A 109 -6.14 1.81 -7.14
N LYS A 110 -6.64 2.73 -7.97
CA LYS A 110 -5.82 3.40 -8.99
C LYS A 110 -4.99 4.51 -8.37
N PHE A 111 -3.70 4.53 -8.70
CA PHE A 111 -2.78 5.60 -8.31
C PHE A 111 -1.83 5.96 -9.45
N ASN A 112 -1.25 7.16 -9.36
CA ASN A 112 -0.17 7.55 -10.25
C ASN A 112 1.13 6.89 -9.78
N TYR A 113 1.70 6.03 -10.62
CA TYR A 113 2.89 5.25 -10.29
C TYR A 113 4.09 6.13 -9.92
N ASN A 114 4.40 7.15 -10.73
CA ASN A 114 5.57 8.00 -10.52
C ASN A 114 5.46 8.81 -9.23
N VAL A 115 4.25 9.29 -8.92
CA VAL A 115 3.99 10.01 -7.66
C VAL A 115 4.12 9.08 -6.46
N ALA A 116 3.57 7.87 -6.54
CA ALA A 116 3.68 6.89 -5.44
C ALA A 116 5.10 6.34 -5.28
N ALA A 117 5.89 6.29 -6.35
CA ALA A 117 7.29 5.86 -6.30
C ALA A 117 8.20 6.93 -5.68
N ALA A 118 7.82 8.21 -5.81
CA ALA A 118 8.55 9.33 -5.21
C ALA A 118 8.19 9.46 -3.72
N ALA A 119 9.12 9.07 -2.84
CA ALA A 119 9.00 9.42 -1.43
C ALA A 119 9.07 10.96 -1.28
N SER A 120 8.18 11.53 -0.50
CA SER A 120 8.20 12.95 -0.13
C SER A 120 7.98 13.11 1.37
N GLU A 121 8.27 14.28 1.92
CA GLU A 121 8.02 14.58 3.34
C GLU A 121 6.54 14.38 3.72
N MET A 122 5.63 14.70 2.81
CA MET A 122 4.18 14.52 3.01
C MET A 122 3.70 13.09 2.74
N SER A 123 4.46 12.29 1.98
CA SER A 123 4.14 10.90 1.66
C SER A 123 5.42 10.06 1.66
N PRO A 124 5.88 9.60 2.84
CA PRO A 124 7.15 8.87 2.96
C PRO A 124 7.08 7.44 2.39
N CYS A 125 5.88 6.95 2.08
CA CYS A 125 5.69 5.63 1.51
C CYS A 125 6.02 5.66 0.01
N SER A 126 7.12 4.98 -0.37
CA SER A 126 7.49 4.72 -1.77
C SER A 126 7.20 3.28 -2.19
N ASN A 127 6.25 2.62 -1.51
CA ASN A 127 5.91 1.24 -1.76
C ASN A 127 5.03 1.12 -3.00
N VAL A 128 5.65 0.67 -4.10
CA VAL A 128 5.01 0.44 -5.40
C VAL A 128 5.42 -0.93 -5.93
N PRO A 129 4.61 -1.55 -6.81
CA PRO A 129 5.02 -2.79 -7.47
C PRO A 129 6.18 -2.50 -8.43
N ILE A 130 7.26 -3.27 -8.34
CA ILE A 130 8.47 -3.16 -9.17
C ILE A 130 8.77 -4.50 -9.84
N GLN A 131 9.37 -4.47 -11.03
CA GLN A 131 9.78 -5.69 -11.72
C GLN A 131 11.03 -6.28 -11.04
N CYS A 132 10.98 -7.56 -10.67
CA CYS A 132 12.16 -8.29 -10.23
C CYS A 132 13.06 -8.57 -11.43
N LYS A 133 14.34 -8.18 -11.35
CA LYS A 133 15.31 -8.36 -12.45
C LYS A 133 15.72 -9.83 -12.70
N TYR A 134 15.39 -10.72 -11.76
CA TYR A 134 15.70 -12.15 -11.83
C TYR A 134 14.50 -12.98 -12.29
N CYS A 135 13.30 -12.39 -12.28
CA CYS A 135 12.12 -13.04 -12.83
C CYS A 135 12.16 -13.01 -14.37
N PRO A 136 11.52 -13.97 -15.05
CA PRO A 136 11.38 -13.95 -16.50
C PRO A 136 10.54 -12.74 -16.95
N ASP A 137 10.76 -12.30 -18.18
CA ASP A 137 10.01 -11.20 -18.78
C ASP A 137 8.50 -11.46 -18.75
N GLY A 138 7.73 -10.45 -18.32
CA GLY A 138 6.28 -10.52 -18.25
C GLY A 138 5.72 -11.15 -16.97
N ALA A 139 6.58 -11.57 -16.04
CA ALA A 139 6.21 -11.97 -14.69
C ALA A 139 5.48 -10.85 -13.92
N PRO A 140 4.66 -11.21 -12.91
CA PRO A 140 4.09 -10.24 -11.99
C PRO A 140 5.19 -9.37 -11.34
N ALA A 141 4.89 -8.09 -11.17
CA ALA A 141 5.67 -7.17 -10.36
C ALA A 141 5.43 -7.46 -8.87
N VAL A 142 6.48 -7.23 -8.08
CA VAL A 142 6.52 -7.47 -6.64
C VAL A 142 6.46 -6.12 -5.93
N TRP A 143 5.67 -6.00 -4.87
CA TRP A 143 5.68 -4.77 -4.06
C TRP A 143 7.06 -4.51 -3.48
N LYS A 144 7.53 -3.26 -3.53
CA LYS A 144 8.89 -2.88 -3.12
C LYS A 144 9.27 -3.42 -1.73
N TYR A 145 8.35 -3.35 -0.77
CA TYR A 145 8.61 -3.83 0.59
C TYR A 145 8.76 -5.35 0.69
N ASN A 146 8.16 -6.11 -0.24
CA ASN A 146 8.27 -7.58 -0.28
C ASN A 146 9.47 -8.06 -1.10
N MET A 147 10.21 -7.17 -1.77
CA MET A 147 11.25 -7.57 -2.74
C MET A 147 12.38 -8.39 -2.11
N ILE A 148 12.79 -8.08 -0.88
CA ILE A 148 13.84 -8.84 -0.18
C ILE A 148 13.40 -10.28 0.04
N VAL A 149 12.19 -10.45 0.60
CA VAL A 149 11.60 -11.77 0.86
C VAL A 149 11.38 -12.54 -0.43
N HIS A 150 10.90 -11.87 -1.48
CA HIS A 150 10.73 -12.46 -2.81
C HIS A 150 12.04 -13.05 -3.36
N ILE A 151 13.14 -12.29 -3.28
CA ILE A 151 14.45 -12.75 -3.76
C ILE A 151 14.92 -13.95 -2.92
N GLN A 152 14.75 -13.90 -1.60
CA GLN A 152 15.11 -15.01 -0.70
C GLN A 152 14.28 -16.29 -0.94
N ASN A 153 13.02 -16.15 -1.36
CA ASN A 153 12.14 -17.30 -1.56
C ASN A 153 12.23 -17.88 -2.97
N HIS A 154 12.36 -17.04 -4.00
CA HIS A 154 12.28 -17.46 -5.40
C HIS A 154 13.62 -17.40 -6.15
N HIS A 155 14.62 -16.73 -5.58
CA HIS A 155 15.89 -16.44 -6.23
C HIS A 155 17.08 -16.69 -5.29
N ARG A 156 17.02 -17.75 -4.47
CA ARG A 156 18.06 -18.16 -3.49
C ARG A 156 19.48 -18.25 -4.05
N HIS A 157 19.62 -18.50 -5.35
CA HIS A 157 20.92 -18.63 -6.01
C HIS A 157 21.58 -17.27 -6.31
N VAL A 158 20.87 -16.16 -6.12
CA VAL A 158 21.37 -14.79 -6.40
C VAL A 158 21.14 -13.83 -5.22
N SER A 159 20.64 -14.35 -4.08
CA SER A 159 20.39 -13.62 -2.83
C SER A 159 21.63 -13.51 -1.96
#